data_AF-A0A522L2H0-F1
#
_entry.id   AF-A0A522L2H0-F1
#
_cell.length_a   1.000
_cell.length_b   1.000
_cell.length_c   1.000
_cell.angle_alpha   90.00
_cell.angle_beta   90.00
_cell.angle_gamma   90.00
#
_symmetry.space_group_name_H-M   'P 1'
#
loop_
_entity.id
_entity.type
_entity.pdbx_description
1 polymer ?
#
loop_
_entity_poly.entity_id
_entity_poly.type
_entity_poly.pdbx_seq_one_letter_code
_entity_poly.pdbx_strand_id
1 'polypeptide(L)'
;YVAMPKVTEFPNASRLNQLMIVGPITVRSACSHHLCPILGRVWIGILPNEHSNLIGLSKYVRISEWIMGRPQIQEEAIMMLADELERRVKPDGLALVMESDHFCMQWRGVKDSEASMTNSVMRGAFLKDATLRREFLSLLSKKSA
;
A
#
# COMPACT_ATOMS: atom_id res chain seq x y z
N TYR A 1 3.56 -5.29 -21.12
CA TYR A 1 3.69 -5.20 -19.65
C TYR A 1 5.15 -5.33 -19.24
N VAL A 2 5.59 -4.57 -18.24
CA VAL A 2 6.94 -4.70 -17.66
C VAL A 2 6.96 -5.93 -16.75
N ALA A 3 8.04 -6.72 -16.80
CA ALA A 3 8.22 -7.85 -15.91
C ALA A 3 8.22 -7.40 -14.43
N MET A 4 7.75 -8.28 -13.54
CA MET A 4 7.73 -7.99 -12.12
C MET A 4 9.16 -7.72 -11.58
N PRO A 5 9.36 -6.67 -10.74
CA PRO A 5 10.69 -6.36 -10.23
C PRO A 5 11.25 -7.51 -9.37
N LYS A 6 12.54 -7.80 -9.52
CA LYS A 6 13.26 -8.69 -8.62
C LYS A 6 13.24 -8.11 -7.21
N VAL A 7 12.65 -8.87 -6.28
CA VAL A 7 12.62 -8.53 -4.86
C VAL A 7 13.83 -9.18 -4.20
N THR A 8 14.55 -8.37 -3.43
CA THR A 8 15.65 -8.85 -2.60
C THR A 8 15.07 -9.02 -1.21
N GLU A 9 15.09 -10.26 -0.73
CA GLU A 9 14.64 -10.67 0.60
C GLU A 9 15.86 -11.05 1.44
N PHE A 10 15.81 -10.78 2.73
CA PHE A 10 16.85 -11.17 3.66
C PHE A 10 16.23 -11.82 4.91
N PRO A 11 16.92 -12.79 5.52
CA PRO A 11 16.43 -13.45 6.71
C PRO A 11 16.27 -12.45 7.85
N ASN A 12 15.21 -12.61 8.65
CA ASN A 12 15.01 -11.85 9.88
C ASN A 12 15.95 -12.37 10.99
N ALA A 13 17.26 -12.17 10.81
CA ALA A 13 18.30 -12.69 11.71
C ALA A 13 18.13 -12.21 13.16
N SER A 14 17.59 -11.00 13.34
CA SER A 14 17.33 -10.40 14.65
C SER A 14 15.95 -10.72 15.22
N ARG A 15 15.15 -11.55 14.54
CA ARG A 15 13.80 -11.96 14.97
C ARG A 15 12.89 -10.76 15.31
N LEU A 16 12.96 -9.72 14.49
CA LEU A 16 12.15 -8.52 14.65
C LEU A 16 10.67 -8.87 14.61
N ASN A 17 9.91 -8.35 15.56
CA ASN A 17 8.47 -8.56 15.71
C ASN A 17 7.70 -7.27 16.04
N GLN A 18 8.31 -6.12 15.75
CA GLN A 18 7.75 -4.80 16.01
C GLN A 18 7.08 -4.24 14.75
N LEU A 19 6.09 -3.36 14.94
CA LEU A 19 5.39 -2.68 13.85
C LEU A 19 6.37 -1.89 12.97
N MET A 20 6.36 -2.17 11.68
CA MET A 20 7.11 -1.45 10.66
C MET A 20 6.13 -0.70 9.74
N ILE A 21 6.40 0.58 9.46
CA ILE A 21 5.58 1.37 8.53
C ILE A 21 6.44 1.94 7.41
N VAL A 22 6.10 1.59 6.18
CA VAL A 22 6.69 2.12 4.96
C VAL A 22 5.72 3.09 4.32
N GLY A 23 6.15 4.35 4.14
CA GLY A 23 5.37 5.37 3.44
C GLY A 23 5.45 6.76 4.06
N PRO A 24 4.74 7.75 3.47
CA PRO A 24 3.91 7.57 2.26
C PRO A 24 4.75 7.25 1.01
N ILE A 25 4.30 6.27 0.22
CA ILE A 25 4.84 5.97 -1.12
C ILE A 25 3.95 6.68 -2.13
N THR A 26 4.52 7.57 -2.94
CA THR A 26 3.79 8.16 -4.07
C THR A 26 3.46 7.09 -5.10
N VAL A 27 2.23 7.06 -5.57
CA VAL A 27 1.77 6.14 -6.63
C VAL A 27 1.05 6.92 -7.72
N ARG A 28 1.20 6.46 -8.96
CA ARG A 28 0.55 7.05 -10.14
C ARG A 28 0.01 5.94 -11.02
N SER A 29 -1.19 6.14 -11.56
CA SER A 29 -1.85 5.19 -12.44
C SER A 29 -2.77 5.93 -13.42
N ALA A 30 -3.52 5.18 -14.22
CA ALA A 30 -4.64 5.68 -15.01
C ALA A 30 -5.90 4.92 -14.61
N CYS A 31 -7.03 5.59 -14.45
CA CYS A 31 -8.30 4.93 -14.17
C CYS A 31 -8.69 4.04 -15.35
N SER A 32 -8.94 2.75 -15.12
CA SER A 32 -9.26 1.78 -16.19
C SER A 32 -10.48 2.17 -17.03
N HIS A 33 -11.43 2.90 -16.45
CA HIS A 33 -12.67 3.30 -17.12
C HIS A 33 -12.49 4.45 -18.12
N HIS A 34 -11.55 5.37 -17.86
CA HIS A 34 -11.46 6.64 -18.60
C HIS A 34 -10.04 7.00 -19.04
N LEU A 35 -9.05 6.22 -18.61
CA LEU A 35 -7.62 6.48 -18.79
C LEU A 35 -7.16 7.87 -18.31
N CYS A 36 -7.95 8.50 -17.43
CA CYS A 36 -7.56 9.71 -16.74
C CYS A 36 -6.58 9.38 -15.60
N PRO A 37 -5.68 10.30 -15.22
CA PRO A 37 -4.73 10.08 -14.14
C PRO A 37 -5.40 9.68 -12.81
N ILE A 38 -4.72 8.78 -12.09
CA ILE A 38 -4.91 8.56 -10.65
C ILE A 38 -3.58 8.94 -9.99
N LEU A 39 -3.61 9.87 -9.04
CA LEU A 39 -2.43 10.31 -8.29
C LEU A 39 -2.68 10.09 -6.81
N GLY A 40 -1.79 9.39 -6.12
CA GLY A 40 -2.04 9.04 -4.73
C GLY A 40 -0.82 8.72 -3.90
N ARG A 41 -1.10 8.28 -2.68
CA ARG A 41 -0.14 7.84 -1.69
C ARG A 41 -0.60 6.52 -1.09
N VAL A 42 0.35 5.62 -0.81
CA VAL A 42 0.09 4.38 -0.08
C VAL A 42 1.01 4.28 1.14
N TRP A 43 0.44 3.85 2.25
CA TRP A 43 1.15 3.49 3.47
C TRP A 43 0.99 2.00 3.71
N ILE A 44 2.08 1.34 4.08
CA ILE A 44 2.15 -0.10 4.28
C ILE A 44 2.66 -0.35 5.70
N GLY A 45 1.81 -0.91 6.55
CA GLY A 45 2.14 -1.41 7.88
C GLY A 45 2.38 -2.91 7.85
N ILE A 46 3.49 -3.37 8.40
CA ILE A 46 3.86 -4.78 8.51
C ILE A 46 4.18 -5.09 9.97
N LEU A 47 3.57 -6.14 10.51
CA LEU A 47 3.97 -6.76 11.76
C LEU A 47 4.64 -8.10 11.44
N PRO A 48 5.98 -8.15 11.32
CA PRO A 48 6.69 -9.39 11.04
C PRO A 48 6.64 -10.33 12.25
N ASN A 49 6.88 -11.61 12.00
CA ASN A 49 7.19 -12.61 13.03
C ASN A 49 8.66 -13.06 12.92
N GLU A 50 9.09 -13.90 13.86
CA GLU A 50 10.47 -14.41 13.92
C GLU A 50 10.89 -15.20 12.66
N HIS A 51 9.92 -15.68 11.87
CA HIS A 51 10.13 -16.48 10.66
C HIS A 51 9.88 -15.69 9.36
N SER A 52 9.44 -14.43 9.46
CA SER A 52 9.14 -13.60 8.30
C SER A 52 10.42 -13.24 7.57
N ASN A 53 10.39 -13.24 6.24
CA ASN A 53 11.46 -12.61 5.48
C ASN A 53 11.29 -11.09 5.54
N LEU A 54 12.40 -10.37 5.57
CA LEU A 54 12.39 -8.92 5.46
C LEU A 54 12.68 -8.52 4.02
N ILE A 55 11.97 -7.48 3.57
CA ILE A 55 12.10 -6.94 2.22
C ILE A 55 12.82 -5.59 2.30
N GLY A 56 13.76 -5.36 1.38
CA GLY A 56 14.45 -4.06 1.30
C GLY A 56 13.48 -2.91 1.04
N LEU A 57 13.66 -1.76 1.70
CA LEU A 57 12.74 -0.61 1.64
C LEU A 57 12.38 -0.19 0.20
N SER A 58 13.35 -0.17 -0.71
CA SER A 58 13.11 0.20 -2.11
C SER A 58 12.19 -0.76 -2.87
N LYS A 59 11.99 -1.98 -2.40
CA LYS A 59 11.16 -2.98 -3.07
C LYS A 59 9.68 -2.74 -2.84
N TYR A 60 9.27 -2.22 -1.68
CA TYR A 60 7.88 -1.77 -1.47
C TYR A 60 7.48 -0.75 -2.53
N VAL A 61 8.33 0.26 -2.76
CA VAL A 61 8.13 1.28 -3.80
C VAL A 61 8.05 0.64 -5.18
N ARG A 62 8.98 -0.26 -5.53
CA ARG A 62 8.99 -0.92 -6.84
C ARG A 62 7.76 -1.81 -7.08
N ILE A 63 7.26 -2.51 -6.06
CA ILE A 63 6.06 -3.35 -6.19
C ILE A 63 4.83 -2.45 -6.35
N SER A 64 4.70 -1.40 -5.52
CA SER A 64 3.61 -0.41 -5.64
C SER A 64 3.57 0.22 -7.03
N GLU A 65 4.72 0.69 -7.54
CA GLU A 65 4.84 1.25 -8.90
C GLU A 65 4.56 0.21 -9.99
N TRP A 66 5.02 -1.04 -9.83
CA TRP A 66 4.74 -2.09 -10.81
C TRP A 66 3.24 -2.42 -10.91
N ILE A 67 2.53 -2.41 -9.76
CA ILE A 67 1.09 -2.60 -9.74
C ILE A 67 0.39 -1.38 -10.34
N MET A 68 0.78 -0.16 -9.96
CA MET A 68 0.09 1.07 -10.34
C MET A 68 0.42 1.53 -11.77
N GLY A 69 1.52 1.08 -12.37
CA GLY A 69 1.98 1.42 -13.72
C GLY A 69 1.16 0.87 -14.89
N ARG A 70 -0.13 0.59 -14.67
CA ARG A 70 -1.12 0.12 -15.67
C ARG A 70 -2.48 0.77 -15.36
N PRO A 71 -3.47 0.70 -16.27
CA PRO A 71 -4.81 1.13 -15.94
C PRO A 71 -5.37 0.32 -14.74
N GLN A 72 -5.97 1.00 -13.77
CA GLN A 72 -6.38 0.41 -12.49
C GLN A 72 -7.78 0.83 -12.03
N ILE A 73 -8.34 -0.03 -11.19
CA ILE A 73 -9.39 0.26 -10.21
C ILE A 73 -8.69 0.29 -8.84
N GLN A 74 -8.91 1.34 -8.02
CA GLN A 74 -8.12 1.55 -6.79
C GLN A 74 -8.32 0.41 -5.78
N GLU A 75 -9.53 -0.11 -5.70
CA GLU A 75 -9.94 -1.23 -4.84
C GLU A 75 -9.18 -2.52 -5.21
N GLU A 76 -9.03 -2.80 -6.50
CA GLU A 76 -8.29 -3.96 -6.98
C GLU A 76 -6.78 -3.76 -6.79
N ALA A 77 -6.28 -2.55 -7.04
CA ALA A 77 -4.87 -2.22 -6.92
C ALA A 77 -4.33 -2.40 -5.49
N ILE A 78 -5.06 -1.93 -4.48
CA ILE A 78 -4.63 -2.10 -3.08
C ILE A 78 -4.66 -3.57 -2.65
N MET A 79 -5.62 -4.36 -3.16
CA MET A 79 -5.72 -5.79 -2.88
C MET A 79 -4.56 -6.56 -3.51
N MET A 80 -4.25 -6.30 -4.79
CA MET A 80 -3.08 -6.88 -5.46
C MET A 80 -1.78 -6.57 -4.71
N LEU A 81 -1.64 -5.35 -4.19
CA LEU A 81 -0.46 -4.95 -3.41
C LEU A 81 -0.40 -5.68 -2.08
N ALA A 82 -1.53 -5.81 -1.37
CA ALA A 82 -1.60 -6.54 -0.12
C ALA A 82 -1.28 -8.03 -0.32
N ASP A 83 -1.86 -8.68 -1.33
CA ASP A 83 -1.62 -10.09 -1.67
C ASP A 83 -0.13 -10.35 -1.93
N GLU A 84 0.50 -9.48 -2.73
CA GLU A 84 1.87 -9.69 -3.14
C GLU A 84 2.87 -9.46 -2.00
N LEU A 85 2.58 -8.52 -1.09
CA LEU A 85 3.39 -8.30 0.10
C LEU A 85 3.22 -9.42 1.12
N GLU A 86 1.99 -9.88 1.35
CA GLU A 86 1.69 -10.98 2.27
C GLU A 86 2.38 -12.27 1.81
N ARG A 87 2.31 -12.60 0.51
CA ARG A 87 2.94 -13.79 -0.06
C ARG A 87 4.44 -13.84 0.14
N ARG A 88 5.11 -12.69 0.11
CA ARG A 88 6.57 -12.56 0.22
C ARG A 88 7.05 -12.50 1.66
N VAL A 89 6.44 -11.61 2.45
CA VAL A 89 6.87 -11.36 3.84
C VAL A 89 6.37 -12.45 4.78
N LYS A 90 5.16 -12.97 4.53
CA LYS A 90 4.40 -13.88 5.43
C LYS A 90 4.33 -13.34 6.87
N PRO A 91 3.86 -12.10 7.06
CA PRO A 91 3.84 -11.45 8.37
C PRO A 91 2.68 -11.96 9.23
N ASP A 92 2.73 -11.70 10.53
CA ASP A 92 1.58 -11.90 11.43
C ASP A 92 0.47 -10.88 11.17
N GLY A 93 0.84 -9.70 10.67
CA GLY A 93 -0.11 -8.66 10.29
C GLY A 93 0.38 -7.85 9.09
N LEU A 94 -0.57 -7.51 8.21
CA LEU A 94 -0.39 -6.58 7.11
C LEU A 94 -1.52 -5.54 7.10
N ALA A 95 -1.17 -4.26 6.98
CA ALA A 95 -2.11 -3.17 6.83
C ALA A 95 -1.69 -2.26 5.68
N LEU A 96 -2.63 -1.88 4.82
CA LEU A 96 -2.41 -0.89 3.77
C LEU A 96 -3.47 0.20 3.87
N VAL A 97 -3.07 1.44 3.62
CA VAL A 97 -3.99 2.56 3.38
C VAL A 97 -3.53 3.23 2.09
N MET A 98 -4.45 3.44 1.16
CA MET A 98 -4.19 4.20 -0.06
C MET A 98 -5.19 5.34 -0.15
N GLU A 99 -4.67 6.53 -0.41
CA GLU A 99 -5.43 7.75 -0.67
C GLU A 99 -5.07 8.24 -2.06
N SER A 100 -6.06 8.54 -2.90
CA SER A 100 -5.77 9.07 -4.24
C SER A 100 -6.86 9.98 -4.80
N ASP A 101 -6.40 10.88 -5.66
CA ASP A 101 -7.20 11.76 -6.49
C ASP A 101 -7.49 11.10 -7.83
N HIS A 102 -8.74 11.20 -8.27
CA HIS A 102 -9.24 10.60 -9.50
C HIS A 102 -9.60 11.67 -10.51
N PHE A 103 -8.76 11.88 -11.52
CA PHE A 103 -8.96 12.95 -12.50
C PHE A 103 -10.12 12.69 -13.47
N CYS A 104 -10.64 11.46 -13.49
CA CYS A 104 -11.89 11.15 -14.16
C CYS A 104 -13.11 11.81 -13.49
N MET A 105 -13.00 12.20 -12.21
CA MET A 105 -13.99 12.99 -11.46
C MET A 105 -13.61 14.48 -11.42
N GLN A 106 -12.33 14.80 -11.25
CA GLN A 106 -11.89 16.19 -11.03
C GLN A 106 -11.85 17.04 -12.31
N TRP A 107 -11.42 16.49 -13.45
CA TRP A 107 -11.27 17.29 -14.70
C TRP A 107 -12.47 17.22 -15.64
N ARG A 108 -13.32 16.20 -15.49
CA ARG A 108 -14.44 15.94 -16.40
C ARG A 108 -15.65 15.41 -15.65
N GLY A 109 -16.78 15.34 -16.35
CA GLY A 109 -18.03 14.89 -15.75
C GLY A 109 -18.46 15.85 -14.64
N VAL A 110 -18.46 15.36 -13.40
CA VAL A 110 -18.88 16.11 -12.21
C VAL A 110 -17.96 17.26 -11.84
N LYS A 111 -16.66 17.20 -12.20
CA LYS A 111 -15.65 18.25 -11.97
C LYS A 111 -15.52 18.68 -10.49
N ASP A 112 -15.60 17.72 -9.57
CA ASP A 112 -15.40 17.96 -8.15
C ASP A 112 -13.90 17.89 -7.83
N SER A 113 -13.29 19.02 -7.47
CA SER A 113 -11.85 19.12 -7.17
C SER A 113 -11.47 18.63 -5.78
N GLU A 114 -12.44 18.51 -4.87
CA GLU A 114 -12.20 18.17 -3.46
C GLU A 114 -12.37 16.66 -3.20
N ALA A 115 -13.03 15.96 -4.11
CA ALA A 115 -13.24 14.52 -4.01
C ALA A 115 -11.91 13.75 -4.07
N SER A 116 -11.64 12.97 -3.02
CA SER A 116 -10.56 11.99 -2.94
C SER A 116 -11.12 10.63 -2.48
N MET A 117 -10.41 9.55 -2.81
CA MET A 117 -10.77 8.20 -2.40
C MET A 117 -9.71 7.62 -1.48
N THR A 118 -10.14 7.24 -0.28
CA THR A 118 -9.32 6.47 0.67
C THR A 118 -9.88 5.06 0.82
N ASN A 119 -9.03 4.05 0.66
CA ASN A 119 -9.34 2.67 0.97
C ASN A 119 -8.23 2.03 1.82
N SER A 120 -8.59 0.98 2.54
CA SER A 120 -7.65 0.27 3.42
C SER A 120 -7.84 -1.24 3.37
N VAL A 121 -6.75 -1.96 3.61
CA VAL A 121 -6.73 -3.42 3.74
C VAL A 121 -6.10 -3.76 5.07
N MET A 122 -6.76 -4.61 5.87
CA MET A 122 -6.28 -5.07 7.17
C MET A 122 -6.30 -6.59 7.19
N ARG A 123 -5.16 -7.22 7.45
CA ARG A 123 -5.00 -8.69 7.51
C ARG A 123 -4.25 -9.10 8.77
N GLY A 124 -4.45 -10.36 9.16
CA GLY A 124 -3.80 -10.95 10.32
C GLY A 124 -4.06 -10.15 11.60
N ALA A 125 -2.99 -9.81 12.32
CA ALA A 125 -3.03 -9.07 13.57
C ALA A 125 -3.77 -7.73 13.44
N PHE A 126 -3.62 -6.97 12.34
CA PHE A 126 -4.33 -5.69 12.18
C PHE A 126 -5.84 -5.81 12.04
N LEU A 127 -6.32 -6.95 11.57
CA LEU A 127 -7.75 -7.22 11.48
C LEU A 127 -8.32 -7.55 12.87
N LYS A 128 -7.58 -8.37 13.64
CA LYS A 128 -8.02 -8.93 14.93
C LYS A 128 -7.79 -7.99 16.13
N ASP A 129 -6.74 -7.17 16.08
CA ASP A 129 -6.35 -6.26 17.15
C ASP A 129 -6.63 -4.79 16.79
N ALA A 130 -7.65 -4.23 17.44
CA ALA A 130 -8.03 -2.84 17.25
C ALA A 130 -6.99 -1.84 17.80
N THR A 131 -6.19 -2.22 18.81
CA THR A 131 -5.14 -1.37 19.37
C THR A 131 -3.99 -1.23 18.38
N LEU A 132 -3.50 -2.33 17.83
CA LEU A 132 -2.49 -2.32 16.77
C LEU A 132 -2.96 -1.53 15.55
N ARG A 133 -4.22 -1.72 15.13
CA ARG A 133 -4.81 -0.94 14.02
C ARG A 133 -4.83 0.55 14.32
N ARG A 134 -5.19 0.97 15.54
CA ARG A 134 -5.15 2.38 15.95
C ARG A 134 -3.73 2.94 15.97
N GLU A 135 -2.77 2.17 16.48
CA GLU A 135 -1.36 2.56 16.48
C GLU A 135 -0.89 2.89 15.05
N PHE A 136 -1.10 1.96 14.10
CA PHE A 136 -0.77 2.17 12.69
C PHE A 136 -1.42 3.43 12.11
N LEU A 137 -2.75 3.57 12.24
CA LEU A 137 -3.48 4.72 11.69
C LEU A 137 -3.00 6.05 12.31
N SER A 138 -2.68 6.06 13.61
CA SER A 138 -2.18 7.26 14.30
C SER A 138 -0.77 7.68 13.84
N LEU A 139 0.04 6.74 13.35
CA LEU A 139 1.38 7.02 12.85
C LEU A 139 1.36 7.52 11.39
N LEU A 140 0.26 7.30 10.65
CA LEU A 140 0.08 7.85 9.30
C LEU A 140 -0.11 9.36 9.34
N SER A 141 -0.94 9.85 10.27
CA SER A 141 -1.30 11.27 10.36
C SER A 141 -0.13 12.17 10.73
N LYS A 142 0.84 11.67 11.51
CA LYS A 142 2.05 12.43 11.88
C LYS A 142 2.98 12.76 10.71
N LYS A 143 2.88 12.05 9.58
CA LYS A 143 3.73 12.26 8.40
C LYS A 143 3.10 13.16 7.34
N SER A 144 1.85 13.58 7.52
CA SER A 144 1.10 14.42 6.57
C SER A 144 1.07 15.90 6.98
N ALA A 145 1.79 16.27 8.05
CA ALA A 145 1.93 17.65 8.55
C ALA A 145 3.26 18.26 8.11
#